data_AF-A0A7Y3HY25-F1
#
_entry.id   AF-A0A7Y3HY25-F1
#
_cell.length_a   1.000
_cell.length_b   1.000
_cell.length_c   1.000
_cell.angle_alpha   90.00
_cell.angle_beta   90.00
_cell.angle_gamma   90.00
#
_symmetry.space_group_name_H-M   'P 1'
#
loop_
_entity.id
_entity.type
_entity.pdbx_description
1 polymer ?
#
loop_
_entity_poly.entity_id
_entity_poly.type
_entity_poly.pdbx_seq_one_letter_code
_entity_poly.pdbx_strand_id
1 'polypeptide(L)'
;YLMSDVQLLDNEFLLLKEDTGFSSPISVVFYEYYTDPSELNTALEKRKDQIQCVVGSSVSNIPFGSTQKPELWDYADGVDTLDFLSQL
;
A
#
# COMPACT_ATOMS: atom_id res chain seq x y z
N TYR A 1 16.35 14.20 8.22
CA TYR A 1 15.82 14.98 7.08
C TYR A 1 16.51 16.33 6.88
N LEU A 2 16.87 17.07 7.94
CA LEU A 2 17.37 18.46 7.87
C LEU A 2 18.70 18.71 7.11
N MET A 3 19.32 17.69 6.51
CA MET A 3 20.61 17.76 5.79
C MET A 3 20.61 16.96 4.47
N SER A 4 19.44 16.51 3.99
CA SER A 4 19.33 15.67 2.79
C SER A 4 18.74 16.45 1.61
N ASP A 5 19.31 16.29 0.42
CA ASP A 5 18.79 16.82 -0.87
C ASP A 5 17.46 16.17 -1.32
N VAL A 6 16.71 15.58 -0.39
CA VAL A 6 15.43 14.94 -0.68
C VAL A 6 14.36 16.01 -0.75
N GLN A 7 13.74 16.15 -1.92
CA GLN A 7 12.59 17.00 -2.08
C GLN A 7 11.43 16.42 -1.28
N LEU A 8 10.87 17.25 -0.39
CA LEU A 8 9.76 16.91 0.47
C LEU A 8 8.66 17.92 0.25
N LEU A 9 7.43 17.44 0.14
CA LEU A 9 6.25 18.30 0.16
C LEU A 9 5.60 18.15 1.53
N ASP A 10 5.44 19.27 2.23
CA ASP A 10 4.93 19.31 3.61
C ASP A 10 3.74 20.25 3.69
N ASN A 11 2.69 19.83 4.39
CA ASN A 11 1.53 20.66 4.71
C ASN A 11 1.28 20.79 6.22
N GLU A 12 2.31 20.55 7.04
CA GLU A 12 2.32 20.56 8.52
C GLU A 12 1.59 19.38 9.20
N PHE A 13 0.78 18.61 8.45
CA PHE A 13 0.08 17.42 8.95
C PHE A 13 0.55 16.11 8.29
N LEU A 14 1.10 16.22 7.08
CA LEU A 14 1.49 15.12 6.22
C LEU A 14 2.70 15.51 5.39
N LEU A 15 3.69 14.62 5.37
CA LEU A 15 4.85 14.71 4.52
C LEU A 15 4.69 13.78 3.32
N LEU A 16 4.80 14.29 2.10
CA LEU A 16 4.99 13.47 0.92
C LEU A 16 6.49 13.34 0.63
N LYS A 17 6.93 12.10 0.42
CA LYS A 17 8.31 11.77 0.10
C LYS A 17 8.34 10.83 -1.08
N GLU A 18 9.16 11.13 -2.09
CA GLU A 18 9.43 10.18 -3.16
C GLU A 18 10.31 9.04 -2.62
N ASP A 19 9.76 7.83 -2.54
CA ASP A 19 10.42 6.65 -1.95
C ASP A 19 9.70 5.37 -2.42
N THR A 20 10.46 4.30 -2.66
CA THR A 20 9.93 3.01 -3.14
C THR A 20 9.68 1.99 -2.02
N GLY A 21 9.92 2.35 -0.76
CA GLY A 21 9.68 1.50 0.40
C GLY A 21 8.19 1.23 0.66
N PHE A 22 7.87 0.15 1.36
CA PHE A 22 6.49 -0.22 1.70
C PHE A 22 6.01 0.31 3.06
N SER A 23 6.93 0.72 3.92
CA SER A 23 6.62 1.20 5.26
C SER A 23 7.11 2.62 5.42
N SER A 24 6.18 3.56 5.44
CA SER A 24 6.46 4.96 5.75
C SER A 24 6.39 5.21 7.26
N PRO A 25 7.17 6.16 7.79
CA PRO A 25 6.97 6.66 9.14
C PRO A 25 5.57 7.27 9.35
N ILE A 26 5.17 7.42 10.61
CA ILE A 26 3.93 8.14 10.97
C ILE A 26 3.95 9.54 10.33
N SER A 27 2.80 9.97 9.79
CA SER A 27 2.63 11.28 9.13
C SER A 27 3.44 11.43 7.83
N VAL A 28 3.92 10.33 7.24
CA VAL A 28 4.60 10.34 5.93
C VAL A 28 3.86 9.42 4.96
N VAL A 29 3.66 9.88 3.73
CA VAL A 29 3.18 9.08 2.60
C VAL A 29 4.27 9.02 1.54
N PHE A 30 4.62 7.80 1.15
CA PHE A 30 5.54 7.57 0.05
C PHE A 30 4.79 7.62 -1.28
N TYR A 31 5.43 8.20 -2.30
CA TYR A 31 4.92 8.22 -3.66
C TYR A 31 6.03 7.92 -4.66
N GLU A 32 5.63 7.49 -5.85
CA GLU A 32 6.51 7.22 -6.99
C GLU A 32 5.77 7.63 -8.27
N TYR A 33 6.50 8.05 -9.30
CA TYR A 33 5.95 8.37 -10.61
C TYR A 33 5.94 7.13 -11.52
N TYR A 34 4.88 6.99 -12.31
CA TYR A 34 4.81 6.01 -13.38
C TYR A 34 4.30 6.68 -14.67
N THR A 35 4.77 6.22 -15.82
CA THR A 35 4.36 6.74 -17.14
C THR A 35 3.32 5.86 -17.82
N ASP A 36 3.33 4.56 -17.54
CA ASP A 36 2.40 3.59 -18.12
C ASP A 36 1.67 2.81 -16.99
N PRO A 37 0.33 2.82 -16.97
CA PRO A 37 -0.45 1.98 -16.06
C PRO A 37 -0.10 0.48 -16.14
N SER A 38 0.34 -0.01 -17.29
CA SER A 38 0.75 -1.39 -17.50
C SER A 38 2.02 -1.75 -16.72
N GLU A 39 2.97 -0.81 -16.64
CA GLU A 39 4.18 -0.95 -15.84
C GLU A 39 3.83 -0.98 -14.35
N LEU A 40 2.93 -0.10 -13.90
CA LEU A 40 2.44 -0.08 -12.52
C LEU A 40 1.81 -1.42 -12.13
N ASN A 41 0.90 -1.95 -12.95
CA ASN A 41 0.26 -3.25 -12.68
C ASN A 41 1.30 -4.39 -12.60
N THR A 42 2.29 -4.38 -13.49
CA THR A 42 3.37 -5.37 -13.46
C THR A 42 4.22 -5.26 -12.19
N ALA A 43 4.52 -4.03 -11.75
CA ALA A 43 5.27 -3.78 -10.53
C ALA A 43 4.50 -4.22 -9.28
N LEU A 44 3.19 -3.93 -9.22
CA LEU A 44 2.30 -4.35 -8.14
C LEU A 44 2.20 -5.87 -8.05
N GLU A 45 2.03 -6.57 -9.18
CA GLU A 45 1.94 -8.04 -9.18
C GLU A 45 3.26 -8.70 -8.72
N LYS A 46 4.41 -8.17 -9.15
CA LYS A 46 5.74 -8.64 -8.69
C LYS A 46 5.96 -8.42 -7.19
N ARG A 47 5.25 -7.48 -6.58
CA ARG A 47 5.38 -7.07 -5.19
C ARG A 47 4.19 -7.53 -4.34
N LYS A 48 3.30 -8.36 -4.89
CA LYS A 48 2.05 -8.79 -4.25
C LYS A 48 2.26 -9.40 -2.87
N ASP A 49 3.30 -10.20 -2.70
CA ASP A 49 3.62 -10.82 -1.40
C ASP A 49 4.15 -9.84 -0.35
N GLN A 50 4.44 -8.59 -0.74
CA GLN A 50 4.93 -7.52 0.13
C GLN A 50 3.85 -6.48 0.46
N ILE A 51 2.67 -6.58 -0.16
CA ILE A 51 1.57 -5.62 0.01
C ILE A 51 0.29 -6.34 0.41
N GLN A 52 -0.46 -5.74 1.31
CA GLN A 52 -1.71 -6.32 1.80
C GLN A 52 -2.89 -6.09 0.82
N CYS A 53 -2.93 -4.93 0.17
CA CYS A 53 -4.02 -4.59 -0.75
C CYS A 53 -3.65 -3.44 -1.67
N VAL A 54 -4.45 -3.27 -2.74
CA VAL A 54 -4.36 -2.13 -3.66
C VAL A 54 -5.69 -1.39 -3.63
N VAL A 55 -5.64 -0.07 -3.44
CA VAL A 55 -6.81 0.81 -3.38
C VAL A 55 -6.90 1.61 -4.67
N GLY A 56 -8.09 1.69 -5.28
CA GLY A 56 -8.28 2.49 -6.48
C GLY A 56 -9.65 2.32 -7.11
N SER A 57 -9.86 2.99 -8.24
CA SER A 57 -11.13 2.94 -8.97
C SER A 57 -11.29 1.73 -9.90
N SER A 58 -10.28 0.87 -10.00
CA SER A 58 -10.37 -0.38 -10.78
C SER A 58 -11.27 -1.39 -10.08
N VAL A 59 -11.95 -2.23 -10.86
CA VAL A 59 -12.85 -3.29 -10.37
C VAL A 59 -12.14 -4.29 -9.46
N SER A 60 -10.85 -4.52 -9.69
CA SER A 60 -10.02 -5.44 -8.90
C SER A 60 -9.48 -4.85 -7.59
N ASN A 61 -9.67 -3.55 -7.36
CA ASN A 61 -9.06 -2.83 -6.25
C ASN A 61 -10.09 -2.56 -5.16
N ILE A 62 -9.60 -2.37 -3.93
CA ILE A 62 -10.46 -1.92 -2.83
C ILE A 62 -10.89 -0.47 -3.11
N PRO A 63 -12.19 -0.13 -3.02
CA PRO A 63 -12.64 1.24 -3.18
C PRO A 63 -12.07 2.16 -2.10
N PHE A 64 -11.83 3.42 -2.47
CA PHE A 64 -11.41 4.45 -1.52
C PHE A 64 -12.35 4.54 -0.30
N GLY A 65 -11.77 4.75 0.87
CA GLY A 65 -12.51 4.87 2.13
C GLY A 65 -12.96 3.56 2.77
N SER A 66 -12.70 2.41 2.14
CA SER A 66 -13.13 1.10 2.64
C SER A 66 -12.03 0.32 3.37
N THR A 67 -10.76 0.68 3.20
CA THR A 67 -9.61 -0.08 3.73
C THR A 67 -9.52 -0.19 5.24
N GLN A 68 -10.16 0.71 5.99
CA GLN A 68 -10.20 0.65 7.47
C GLN A 68 -11.39 -0.15 7.99
N LYS A 69 -12.12 -0.83 7.10
CA LYS A 69 -13.29 -1.65 7.41
C LYS A 69 -13.19 -3.00 6.68
N PRO A 70 -12.17 -3.83 6.98
CA PRO A 70 -12.05 -5.15 6.37
C PRO A 70 -13.25 -6.03 6.77
N GLU A 71 -13.69 -6.86 5.84
CA GLU A 71 -14.62 -7.95 6.12
C GLU A 71 -13.91 -9.11 6.84
N LEU A 72 -14.68 -10.05 7.39
CA LEU A 72 -14.15 -11.17 8.18
C LEU A 72 -13.16 -12.07 7.40
N TRP A 73 -13.24 -12.07 6.08
CA TRP A 73 -12.41 -12.88 5.18
C TRP A 73 -11.34 -12.08 4.44
N ASP A 74 -11.18 -10.79 4.73
CA ASP A 74 -10.16 -9.92 4.13
C ASP A 74 -8.79 -10.13 4.81
N TYR A 75 -8.32 -11.39 4.82
CA TYR A 75 -7.05 -11.79 5.40
C TYR A 75 -5.88 -11.21 4.58
N ALA A 76 -4.88 -10.66 5.28
CA ALA A 76 -3.80 -9.88 4.67
C ALA A 76 -2.90 -10.68 3.72
N ASP A 77 -2.79 -11.98 3.94
CA ASP A 77 -2.03 -12.95 3.16
C ASP A 77 -2.93 -13.87 2.31
N GLY A 78 -4.25 -13.64 2.35
CA GLY A 78 -5.25 -14.50 1.70
C GLY A 78 -5.39 -15.89 2.32
N VAL A 79 -4.79 -16.15 3.48
CA VAL A 79 -4.90 -17.44 4.19
C VAL A 79 -6.01 -17.36 5.21
N ASP A 80 -6.97 -18.29 5.13
CA ASP A 80 -8.03 -18.39 6.12
C ASP A 80 -7.46 -18.83 7.48
N THR A 81 -7.29 -17.84 8.37
CA THR A 81 -6.69 -18.06 9.68
C THR A 81 -7.54 -19.02 10.52
N LEU A 82 -8.87 -19.03 10.35
CA LEU A 82 -9.74 -19.93 11.10
C LEU A 82 -9.62 -21.37 10.60
N ASP A 83 -9.52 -21.58 9.29
CA ASP A 83 -9.27 -22.90 8.71
C ASP A 83 -7.90 -23.44 9.17
N PHE A 84 -6.85 -22.60 9.10
CA PHE A 84 -5.52 -22.95 9.60
C PHE A 84 -5.53 -23.42 11.07
N LEU A 85 -6.17 -22.65 11.96
CA LEU A 85 -6.24 -22.98 13.38
C LEU A 85 -7.06 -24.25 13.66
N SER A 86 -8.03 -24.57 12.81
CA SER A 86 -8.86 -25.78 12.96
C SER A 86 -8.15 -27.08 12.59
N GLN A 87 -7.03 -26.99 11.86
CA GLN A 87 -6.23 -28.11 11.38
C GLN A 87 -5.00 -28.41 12.25
N LEU A 88 -4.83 -27.68 13.37
CA LEU A 88 -3.74 -27.82 14.34
C LEU A 88 -4.06 -28.84 15.44
#